data_AF-A0A9J9KJ53-F1
#
_entry.id   AF-A0A9J9KJ53-F1
#
_cell.length_a   1.000
_cell.length_b   1.000
_cell.length_c   1.000
_cell.angle_alpha   90.00
_cell.angle_beta   90.00
_cell.angle_gamma   90.00
#
_symmetry.space_group_name_H-M   'P 1'
#
loop_
_entity.id
_entity.type
_entity.pdbx_description
1 polymer ?
#
loop_
_entity_poly.entity_id
_entity_poly.type
_entity_poly.pdbx_seq_one_letter_code
_entity_poly.pdbx_strand_id
1 'polypeptide(L)'
;MLTMSQLNFLIEKAASIAGSEYKLAQMLGMQQPTITAWKTGKRPCSAPDRAALADVAGENAAEAAVEAVIEGINLDTPKGQRAKDALMRALENIRKL
;
A
#
# COMPACT_ATOMS: atom_id res chain seq x y z
N MET A 1 1.73 11.20 -20.01
CA MET A 1 2.12 10.15 -19.06
C MET A 1 1.20 10.23 -17.86
N LEU A 2 0.41 9.20 -17.57
CA LEU A 2 -0.34 9.13 -16.31
C LEU A 2 0.66 8.82 -15.19
N THR A 3 0.67 9.62 -14.13
CA THR A 3 1.45 9.33 -12.92
C THR A 3 0.75 8.19 -12.16
N MET A 4 1.45 7.08 -12.00
CA MET A 4 0.94 5.92 -11.27
C MET A 4 1.05 6.15 -9.76
N SER A 5 0.02 5.82 -8.99
CA SER A 5 0.12 5.83 -7.52
C SER A 5 1.07 4.73 -7.06
N GLN A 6 1.69 4.91 -5.89
CA GLN A 6 2.56 3.89 -5.29
C GLN A 6 1.82 2.56 -5.09
N LEU A 7 0.55 2.61 -4.68
CA LEU A 7 -0.29 1.41 -4.59
C LEU A 7 -0.46 0.69 -5.94
N ASN A 8 -0.70 1.42 -7.03
CA ASN A 8 -0.84 0.81 -8.35
C ASN A 8 0.50 0.19 -8.80
N PHE A 9 1.62 0.83 -8.50
CA PHE A 9 2.95 0.26 -8.73
C PHE A 9 3.15 -1.07 -8.02
N LEU A 10 2.85 -1.11 -6.73
CA LEU A 10 2.95 -2.36 -5.97
C LEU A 10 2.01 -3.43 -6.57
N ILE A 11 0.78 -3.07 -6.96
CA ILE A 11 -0.19 -4.03 -7.51
C ILE A 11 0.30 -4.61 -8.84
N GLU A 12 0.78 -3.76 -9.75
CA GLU A 12 1.25 -4.21 -11.07
C GLU A 12 2.52 -5.05 -10.95
N LYS A 13 3.46 -4.66 -10.09
CA LYS A 13 4.68 -5.43 -9.84
C LYS A 13 4.37 -6.78 -9.20
N ALA A 14 3.57 -6.81 -8.14
CA ALA A 14 3.15 -8.04 -7.48
C ALA A 14 2.35 -8.96 -8.42
N ALA A 15 1.46 -8.40 -9.26
CA ALA A 15 0.70 -9.18 -10.23
C ALA A 15 1.60 -9.76 -11.34
N SER A 16 2.63 -9.02 -11.75
CA SER A 16 3.64 -9.53 -12.70
C SER A 16 4.41 -10.72 -12.12
N ILE A 17 4.78 -10.67 -10.83
CA ILE A 17 5.47 -11.77 -10.13
C ILE A 17 4.54 -12.97 -9.92
N ALA A 18 3.30 -12.73 -9.50
CA ALA A 18 2.28 -13.79 -9.34
C ALA A 18 1.80 -14.39 -10.68
N GLY A 19 2.01 -13.67 -11.79
CA GLY A 19 1.61 -14.03 -13.14
C GLY A 19 0.22 -13.54 -13.57
N SER A 20 -0.63 -13.08 -12.64
CA SER A 20 -1.85 -12.31 -12.92
C SER A 20 -2.42 -11.68 -11.66
N GLU A 21 -3.30 -10.68 -11.79
CA GLU A 21 -4.05 -10.13 -10.64
C GLU A 21 -4.95 -11.19 -9.98
N TYR A 22 -5.49 -12.13 -10.75
CA TYR A 22 -6.28 -13.24 -10.20
C TYR A 22 -5.43 -14.14 -9.29
N LYS A 23 -4.23 -14.52 -9.75
CA LYS A 23 -3.28 -15.32 -8.95
C LYS A 23 -2.78 -14.55 -7.73
N LEU A 24 -2.51 -13.24 -7.88
CA LEU A 24 -2.16 -12.37 -6.77
C LEU A 24 -3.27 -12.35 -5.71
N ALA A 25 -4.54 -12.21 -6.11
CA ALA A 25 -5.66 -12.24 -5.18
C ALA A 25 -5.74 -13.56 -4.41
N GLN A 26 -5.54 -14.69 -5.11
CA GLN A 26 -5.47 -16.01 -4.47
C GLN A 26 -4.31 -16.12 -3.47
N MET A 27 -3.12 -15.64 -3.83
CA MET A 27 -1.95 -15.63 -2.94
C MET A 27 -2.21 -14.81 -1.67
N LEU A 28 -2.93 -13.70 -1.79
CA LEU A 28 -3.30 -12.83 -0.67
C LEU A 28 -4.59 -13.26 0.04
N GLY A 29 -5.17 -14.42 -0.30
CA GLY A 29 -6.36 -14.95 0.36
C GLY A 29 -7.63 -14.13 0.14
N MET A 30 -7.75 -13.43 -0.99
CA MET A 30 -8.87 -12.53 -1.30
C MET A 30 -9.45 -12.75 -2.70
N GLN A 31 -10.58 -12.09 -2.97
CA GLN A 31 -11.23 -12.09 -4.29
C GLN A 31 -10.60 -11.05 -5.21
N GLN A 32 -10.43 -11.34 -6.51
CA GLN A 32 -9.84 -10.41 -7.50
C GLN A 32 -10.53 -9.03 -7.59
N PRO A 33 -11.87 -8.91 -7.42
CA PRO A 33 -12.53 -7.61 -7.37
C PRO A 33 -11.99 -6.67 -6.27
N THR A 34 -11.40 -7.20 -5.20
CA THR A 34 -10.72 -6.41 -4.17
C THR A 34 -9.55 -5.61 -4.75
N ILE A 35 -8.72 -6.24 -5.59
CA ILE A 35 -7.60 -5.57 -6.27
C ILE A 35 -8.11 -4.49 -7.22
N THR A 36 -9.17 -4.78 -7.97
CA THR A 36 -9.78 -3.78 -8.88
C THR A 36 -10.33 -2.59 -8.08
N ALA A 37 -10.96 -2.83 -6.93
CA ALA A 37 -11.48 -1.78 -6.06
C ALA A 37 -10.36 -0.90 -5.49
N TRP A 38 -9.19 -1.47 -5.19
CA TRP A 38 -8.00 -0.72 -4.78
C TRP A 38 -7.47 0.15 -5.91
N LYS A 39 -7.25 -0.40 -7.11
CA LYS A 39 -6.72 0.35 -8.27
C LYS A 39 -7.59 1.54 -8.66
N THR A 40 -8.89 1.38 -8.53
CA THR A 40 -9.89 2.41 -8.89
C THR A 40 -10.20 3.37 -7.75
N GLY A 41 -9.61 3.18 -6.55
CA GLY A 41 -9.88 4.00 -5.37
C GLY A 41 -11.28 3.81 -4.77
N LYS A 42 -12.08 2.85 -5.27
CA LYS A 42 -13.40 2.52 -4.71
C LYS A 42 -13.30 1.99 -3.28
N ARG A 43 -12.17 1.35 -2.95
CA ARG A 43 -11.87 0.84 -1.62
C ARG A 43 -10.42 1.19 -1.27
N PRO A 44 -10.12 1.69 -0.07
CA PRO A 44 -8.74 1.84 0.38
C PRO A 44 -8.07 0.47 0.57
N CYS A 45 -6.78 0.38 0.22
CA CYS A 45 -5.95 -0.76 0.58
C CYS A 45 -5.43 -0.57 2.00
N SER A 46 -5.69 -1.52 2.89
CA SER A 46 -5.32 -1.41 4.31
C SER A 46 -3.80 -1.56 4.50
N ALA A 47 -3.28 -1.15 5.64
CA ALA A 47 -1.85 -1.30 5.93
C ALA A 47 -1.36 -2.77 5.92
N PRO A 48 -2.08 -3.75 6.50
CA PRO A 48 -1.72 -5.16 6.37
C PRO A 48 -1.72 -5.65 4.91
N ASP A 49 -2.74 -5.28 4.15
CA ASP A 49 -2.84 -5.68 2.74
C ASP A 49 -1.70 -5.07 1.91
N ARG A 50 -1.36 -3.79 2.16
CA ARG A 50 -0.29 -3.11 1.43
C ARG A 50 1.10 -3.67 1.80
N ALA A 51 1.30 -4.08 3.05
CA ALA A 51 2.51 -4.78 3.48
C ALA A 51 2.68 -6.12 2.74
N ALA A 52 1.63 -6.95 2.71
CA ALA A 52 1.65 -8.24 2.02
C ALA A 52 1.89 -8.07 0.51
N LEU A 53 1.30 -7.04 -0.08
CA LEU A 53 1.43 -6.76 -1.49
C LEU A 53 2.84 -6.24 -1.85
N ALA A 54 3.45 -5.42 -0.98
CA ALA A 54 4.85 -5.04 -1.11
C ALA A 54 5.81 -6.23 -0.95
N ASP A 55 5.54 -7.15 -0.03
CA ASP A 55 6.33 -8.37 0.14
C ASP A 55 6.33 -9.23 -1.14
N VAL A 56 5.16 -9.46 -1.74
CA VAL A 56 5.06 -10.15 -3.05
C VAL A 56 5.78 -9.37 -4.16
N ALA A 57 5.73 -8.04 -4.11
CA ALA A 57 6.43 -7.17 -5.07
C ALA A 57 7.96 -7.13 -4.88
N GLY A 58 8.50 -7.73 -3.80
CA GLY A 58 9.90 -7.59 -3.41
C GLY A 58 10.28 -6.15 -3.03
N GLU A 59 9.33 -5.41 -2.45
CA GLU A 59 9.48 -4.04 -1.96
C GLU A 59 9.46 -4.02 -0.42
N ASN A 60 9.84 -2.90 0.19
CA ASN A 60 9.86 -2.80 1.64
C ASN A 60 8.44 -2.80 2.24
N ALA A 61 8.05 -3.91 2.86
CA ALA A 61 6.72 -4.09 3.44
C ALA A 61 6.41 -3.09 4.58
N ALA A 62 7.40 -2.71 5.39
CA ALA A 62 7.22 -1.77 6.48
C ALA A 62 6.95 -0.35 5.96
N GLU A 63 7.69 0.07 4.94
CA GLU A 63 7.47 1.33 4.24
C GLU A 63 6.03 1.41 3.69
N ALA A 64 5.63 0.37 2.93
CA ALA A 64 4.32 0.32 2.31
C ALA A 64 3.17 0.33 3.35
N ALA A 65 3.34 -0.38 4.48
CA ALA A 65 2.38 -0.35 5.58
C ALA A 65 2.22 1.04 6.18
N VAL A 66 3.34 1.72 6.46
CA VAL A 66 3.36 3.07 7.05
C VAL A 66 2.72 4.09 6.11
N GLU A 67 2.99 4.01 4.80
CA GLU A 67 2.34 4.85 3.80
C GLU A 67 0.82 4.69 3.80
N ALA A 68 0.31 3.45 3.84
CA ALA A 68 -1.13 3.19 3.92
C ALA A 68 -1.76 3.78 5.19
N VAL A 69 -1.07 3.72 6.33
CA VAL A 69 -1.56 4.37 7.56
C VAL A 69 -1.61 5.88 7.38
N ILE A 70 -0.55 6.50 6.85
CA ILE A 70 -0.48 7.96 6.63
C ILE A 70 -1.62 8.44 5.72
N GLU A 71 -1.90 7.73 4.63
CA GLU A 71 -3.00 8.04 3.70
C GLU A 71 -4.37 8.03 4.37
N GLY A 72 -4.58 7.21 5.41
CA GLY A 72 -5.83 7.10 6.14
C GLY A 72 -6.02 8.10 7.30
N ILE A 73 -5.05 8.97 7.57
CA ILE A 73 -5.12 9.89 8.71
C ILE A 73 -6.03 11.08 8.40
N ASN A 74 -6.95 11.40 9.32
CA ASN A 74 -7.70 12.66 9.29
C ASN A 74 -6.80 13.84 9.71
N LEU A 75 -6.34 14.61 8.74
CA LEU A 75 -5.43 15.75 8.93
C LEU A 75 -6.10 17.02 9.45
N ASP A 76 -7.44 17.08 9.50
CA ASP A 76 -8.17 18.25 10.00
C ASP A 76 -8.12 18.36 11.52
N THR A 77 -7.44 17.44 12.20
CA THR A 77 -7.32 17.40 13.65
C THR A 77 -5.87 17.54 14.11
N PRO A 78 -5.61 18.23 15.25
CA PRO A 78 -4.27 18.27 15.84
C PRO A 78 -3.72 16.89 16.20
N LYS A 79 -4.60 15.90 16.46
CA LYS A 79 -4.20 14.50 16.70
C LYS A 79 -3.68 13.85 15.41
N GLY A 80 -4.38 14.04 14.30
CA GLY A 80 -3.99 13.49 13.01
C GLY A 80 -2.69 14.10 12.48
N GLN A 81 -2.52 15.42 12.57
CA GLN A 81 -1.28 16.07 12.17
C GLN A 81 -0.07 15.52 12.95
N ARG A 82 -0.21 15.39 14.28
CA ARG A 82 0.84 14.78 15.13
C ARG A 82 1.17 13.35 14.73
N ALA A 83 0.15 12.55 14.40
CA ALA A 83 0.35 11.17 13.96
C ALA A 83 1.06 11.09 12.60
N LYS A 84 0.68 11.93 11.63
CA LYS A 84 1.35 12.03 10.33
C LYS A 84 2.82 12.39 10.49
N ASP A 85 3.12 13.43 11.27
CA ASP A 85 4.51 13.88 11.46
C ASP A 85 5.38 12.79 12.11
N ALA A 86 4.83 12.03 13.06
CA ALA A 86 5.53 10.91 13.69
C ALA A 86 5.82 9.77 12.71
N LEU A 87 4.84 9.39 11.90
CA LEU A 87 4.99 8.33 10.91
C LEU A 87 5.89 8.72 9.74
N MET A 88 5.88 9.98 9.31
CA MET A 88 6.82 10.48 8.29
C MET A 88 8.27 10.36 8.76
N ARG A 89 8.57 10.70 10.02
CA ARG A 89 9.93 10.48 10.58
C ARG A 89 10.30 9.00 10.65
N ALA A 90 9.34 8.13 10.99
CA ALA A 90 9.57 6.69 10.99
C ALA A 90 9.85 6.17 9.56
N LEU A 91 9.11 6.66 8.57
CA LEU A 91 9.28 6.32 7.16
C LEU A 91 10.67 6.70 6.64
N GLU A 92 11.15 7.89 6.99
CA GLU A 92 12.51 8.34 6.66
C GLU A 92 13.58 7.43 7.26
N ASN A 93 13.35 6.89 8.46
CA ASN A 93 14.30 5.97 9.08
C ASN A 93 14.27 4.60 8.39
N ILE A 94 13.08 4.08 8.03
CA ILE A 94 12.93 2.81 7.30
C ILE A 94 13.67 2.86 5.96
N ARG A 95 13.56 3.96 5.22
CA ARG A 95 14.21 4.14 3.91
C ARG A 95 15.73 4.27 3.97
N LYS A 96 16.31 4.46 5.16
CA LYS A 96 17.75 4.55 5.37
C LYS A 96 18.38 3.22 5.79
N LEU A 97 17.56 2.21 6.10
CA LEU A 97 17.99 0.84 6.40
C LEU A 97 18.21 0.06 5.11
#